data_AF-A0AAV8CWC4-F1
#
_entry.id   AF-A0AAV8CWC4-F1
#
_cell.length_a   1.000
_cell.length_b   1.000
_cell.length_c   1.000
_cell.angle_alpha   90.00
_cell.angle_beta   90.00
_cell.angle_gamma   90.00
#
_symmetry.space_group_name_H-M   'P 1'
#
loop_
_entity.id
_entity.type
_entity.pdbx_description
1 polymer ?
#
loop_
_entity_poly.entity_id
_entity_poly.type
_entity_poly.pdbx_seq_one_letter_code
_entity_poly.pdbx_strand_id
1 'polypeptide(L)'
;MRQILNASRVEQLCKSIVMVNTQASEDITDCSNPKNSKYYVVVVQYMARLNAESIKNFLYALNDKKVPKKRFNMRLAPEDESLELTGFIHNAVTCIGMQTDIPVIIDEAITKLEEDYFWLGGGEVDLKLGMKTSQFLSAFKPFVVKCS
;
A
#
# COMPACT_ATOMS: atom_id res chain seq x y z
N MET A 1 -16.49 -1.20 -14.51
CA MET A 1 -15.28 -0.42 -14.18
C MET A 1 -14.26 -0.37 -15.32
N ARG A 2 -13.69 -1.48 -15.83
CA ARG A 2 -12.74 -1.47 -16.98
C ARG A 2 -13.24 -0.67 -18.19
N GLN A 3 -14.45 -0.96 -18.66
CA GLN A 3 -15.08 -0.28 -19.80
C GLN A 3 -15.43 1.19 -19.54
N ILE A 4 -15.62 1.57 -18.28
CA ILE A 4 -15.96 2.95 -17.88
C ILE A 4 -14.70 3.82 -17.86
N LEU A 5 -13.57 3.25 -17.45
CA LEU A 5 -12.29 3.94 -17.33
C LEU A 5 -11.44 3.88 -18.60
N ASN A 6 -11.90 3.18 -19.65
CA ASN A 6 -11.08 2.81 -20.81
C ASN A 6 -9.72 2.19 -20.42
N ALA A 7 -9.66 1.50 -19.28
CA ALA A 7 -8.46 0.78 -18.89
C ALA A 7 -8.21 -0.33 -19.92
N SER A 8 -7.03 -0.33 -20.54
CA SER A 8 -6.70 -1.30 -21.59
C SER A 8 -6.77 -2.73 -21.02
N ARG A 9 -6.38 -2.88 -19.75
CA ARG A 9 -6.25 -4.17 -19.07
C ARG A 9 -6.79 -4.12 -17.63
N VAL A 10 -7.36 -5.24 -17.14
CA VAL A 10 -7.85 -5.34 -15.74
C VAL A 10 -6.69 -5.24 -14.76
N GLU A 11 -5.53 -5.68 -15.20
CA GLU A 11 -4.23 -5.65 -14.53
C GLU A 11 -3.79 -4.22 -14.15
N GLN A 12 -4.32 -3.19 -14.80
CA GLN A 12 -4.04 -1.79 -14.46
C GLN A 12 -4.89 -1.28 -13.29
N LEU A 13 -5.97 -1.98 -12.93
CA LEU A 13 -6.79 -1.60 -11.79
C LEU A 13 -6.09 -2.05 -10.52
N CYS A 14 -5.81 -1.11 -9.61
CA CYS A 14 -5.14 -1.35 -8.34
C CYS A 14 -6.04 -0.96 -7.17
N LYS A 15 -5.69 -1.45 -5.98
CA LYS A 15 -6.31 -1.09 -4.70
C LYS A 15 -5.23 -0.76 -3.68
N SER A 16 -5.54 0.17 -2.79
CA SER A 16 -4.74 0.48 -1.61
C SER A 16 -5.32 -0.21 -0.39
N ILE A 17 -4.46 -0.79 0.44
CA ILE A 17 -4.84 -1.51 1.66
C ILE A 17 -3.99 -0.99 2.81
N VAL A 18 -4.61 -0.53 3.89
CA VAL A 18 -3.88 -0.19 5.12
C VAL A 18 -3.59 -1.47 5.89
N MET A 19 -2.31 -1.69 6.19
CA MET A 19 -1.82 -2.82 6.97
C MET A 19 -1.27 -2.32 8.31
N VAL A 20 -1.62 -2.99 9.40
CA VAL A 20 -1.12 -2.73 10.75
C VAL A 20 -0.14 -3.81 11.20
N ASN A 21 0.96 -3.41 11.82
CA ASN A 21 1.88 -4.30 12.50
C ASN A 21 1.42 -4.57 13.94
N THR A 22 0.70 -5.67 14.13
CA THR A 22 0.13 -6.07 15.43
C THR A 22 1.16 -6.54 16.46
N GLN A 23 2.41 -6.79 16.04
CA GLN A 23 3.51 -7.27 16.90
C GLN A 23 4.66 -6.27 17.01
N ALA A 24 4.44 -5.03 16.55
CA ALA A 24 5.38 -3.93 16.73
C ALA A 24 5.74 -3.75 18.21
N SER A 25 6.92 -3.20 18.47
CA SER A 25 7.30 -2.81 19.83
C SER A 25 6.40 -1.69 20.35
N GLU A 26 6.24 -1.56 21.67
CA GLU A 26 5.31 -0.59 22.29
C GLU A 26 5.69 0.87 21.99
N ASP A 27 6.98 1.14 21.76
CA ASP A 27 7.52 2.44 21.33
C ASP A 27 7.18 2.79 19.87
N ILE A 28 6.71 1.82 19.07
CA ILE A 28 6.34 2.02 17.66
C ILE A 28 4.82 2.18 17.58
N THR A 29 4.37 3.42 17.71
CA THR A 29 2.95 3.78 17.72
C THR A 29 2.48 4.45 16.44
N ASP A 30 3.42 4.94 15.61
CA ASP A 30 3.13 5.79 14.46
C ASP A 30 3.85 5.36 13.17
N CYS A 31 3.85 6.26 12.18
CA CYS A 31 4.44 6.09 10.86
C CYS A 31 5.75 6.88 10.64
N SER A 32 6.36 7.40 11.72
CA SER A 32 7.49 8.34 11.64
C SER A 32 8.77 7.74 11.06
N ASN A 33 8.97 6.43 11.21
CA ASN A 33 10.10 5.69 10.64
C ASN A 33 9.61 4.76 9.51
N PRO A 34 9.77 5.13 8.22
CA PRO A 34 9.30 4.32 7.11
C PRO A 34 9.87 2.89 7.07
N LYS A 35 11.04 2.66 7.68
CA LYS A 35 11.64 1.32 7.75
C LYS A 35 10.99 0.42 8.80
N ASN A 36 10.36 1.00 9.82
CA ASN A 36 9.78 0.25 10.94
C ASN A 36 8.56 0.99 11.54
N SER A 37 7.55 1.23 10.71
CA SER A 37 6.31 1.92 11.08
C SER A 37 5.27 0.95 11.63
N LYS A 38 4.32 1.48 12.42
CA LYS A 38 3.14 0.74 12.88
C LYS A 38 2.22 0.38 11.72
N TYR A 39 2.04 1.30 10.77
CA TYR A 39 1.14 1.14 9.62
C TYR A 39 1.87 1.31 8.29
N TYR A 40 1.38 0.61 7.26
CA TYR A 40 1.82 0.70 5.88
C TYR A 40 0.63 0.69 4.94
N VAL A 41 0.65 1.49 3.87
CA VAL A 41 -0.30 1.33 2.77
C VAL A 41 0.31 0.42 1.72
N VAL A 42 -0.40 -0.61 1.30
CA VAL A 42 0.05 -1.53 0.26
C VAL A 42 -0.82 -1.37 -0.98
N VAL A 43 -0.18 -1.02 -2.09
CA VAL A 43 -0.80 -0.89 -3.41
C VAL A 43 -0.54 -2.18 -4.20
N VAL A 44 -1.61 -2.90 -4.51
CA VAL A 44 -1.58 -4.15 -5.28
C VAL A 44 -2.58 -4.08 -6.43
N GLN A 45 -2.38 -4.89 -7.46
CA GLN A 45 -3.39 -5.05 -8.51
C GLN A 45 -4.69 -5.59 -7.88
N TYR A 46 -5.84 -5.17 -8.40
CA TYR A 46 -7.14 -5.43 -7.79
C TYR A 46 -7.43 -6.94 -7.63
N MET A 47 -7.04 -7.71 -8.65
CA MET A 47 -7.18 -9.18 -8.69
C MET A 47 -6.13 -9.93 -7.86
N ALA A 48 -5.05 -9.26 -7.45
CA ALA A 48 -3.99 -9.88 -6.69
C ALA A 48 -4.41 -10.17 -5.23
N ARG A 49 -3.87 -11.26 -4.69
CA ARG A 49 -3.98 -11.61 -3.27
C ARG A 49 -2.71 -11.17 -2.57
N LEU A 50 -2.84 -10.31 -1.57
CA LEU A 50 -1.71 -9.80 -0.82
C LEU A 50 -1.00 -10.93 -0.03
N ASN A 51 0.31 -11.02 -0.18
CA ASN A 51 1.18 -11.94 0.54
C ASN A 51 1.85 -11.23 1.74
N ALA A 52 1.24 -11.37 2.91
CA ALA A 52 1.74 -10.75 4.14
C ALA A 52 3.11 -11.29 4.58
N GLU A 53 3.46 -12.55 4.26
CA GLU A 53 4.78 -13.11 4.60
C GLU A 53 5.88 -12.46 3.74
N SER A 54 5.62 -12.15 2.46
CA SER A 54 6.55 -11.38 1.62
C SER A 54 6.83 -10.00 2.20
N ILE A 55 5.81 -9.28 2.66
CA ILE A 55 5.97 -7.96 3.29
C ILE A 55 6.78 -8.08 4.59
N LYS A 56 6.46 -9.06 5.43
CA LYS A 56 7.22 -9.36 6.65
C LYS A 56 8.69 -9.67 6.37
N ASN A 57 8.98 -10.48 5.35
CA ASN A 57 10.35 -10.78 4.93
C ASN A 57 11.09 -9.53 4.47
N PHE A 58 10.41 -8.69 3.69
CA PHE A 58 10.95 -7.41 3.23
C PHE A 58 11.28 -6.49 4.41
N LEU A 59 10.35 -6.26 5.33
CA LEU A 59 10.57 -5.38 6.49
C LEU A 59 11.69 -5.91 7.41
N TYR A 60 11.77 -7.22 7.61
CA TYR A 60 12.87 -7.84 8.35
C TYR A 60 14.24 -7.56 7.68
N ALA A 61 14.32 -7.69 6.36
CA ALA A 61 15.53 -7.37 5.61
C ALA A 61 15.85 -5.87 5.62
N LEU A 62 14.83 -5.01 5.49
CA LEU A 62 14.92 -3.55 5.49
C LEU A 62 15.50 -2.99 6.79
N ASN A 63 15.32 -3.71 7.90
CA ASN A 63 15.86 -3.38 9.22
C ASN A 63 17.21 -4.07 9.51
N ASP A 64 17.97 -4.42 8.48
CA ASP A 64 19.25 -5.14 8.58
C ASP A 64 19.16 -6.42 9.43
N LYS A 65 17.97 -7.04 9.52
CA LYS A 65 17.70 -8.19 10.39
C LYS A 65 17.92 -7.95 11.90
N LYS A 66 18.04 -6.69 12.33
CA LYS A 66 18.25 -6.31 13.74
C LYS A 66 16.97 -6.40 14.56
N VAL A 67 15.82 -6.11 13.95
CA VAL A 67 14.50 -6.28 14.57
C VAL A 67 14.08 -7.75 14.44
N PRO A 68 13.71 -8.44 15.53
CA PRO A 68 13.31 -9.85 15.46
C PRO A 68 12.15 -10.07 14.49
N LYS A 69 12.24 -11.06 13.60
CA LYS A 69 11.24 -11.32 12.56
C LYS A 69 9.80 -11.45 13.10
N LYS A 70 9.63 -11.95 14.32
CA LYS A 70 8.32 -12.07 15.01
C LYS A 70 7.63 -10.73 15.30
N ARG A 71 8.39 -9.62 15.33
CA ARG A 71 7.89 -8.26 15.52
C ARG A 71 7.25 -7.66 14.27
N PHE A 72 7.27 -8.37 13.15
CA PHE A 72 6.60 -7.98 11.92
C PHE A 72 5.42 -8.93 11.71
N ASN A 73 4.24 -8.54 12.18
CA ASN A 73 2.99 -9.28 11.94
C ASN A 73 1.96 -8.37 11.30
N MET A 74 2.07 -8.24 9.98
CA MET A 74 1.18 -7.42 9.17
C MET A 74 -0.21 -8.06 9.08
N ARG A 75 -1.23 -7.28 9.43
CA ARG A 75 -2.65 -7.61 9.32
C ARG A 75 -3.39 -6.45 8.65
N LEU A 76 -4.57 -6.71 8.11
CA LEU A 76 -5.46 -5.64 7.66
C LEU A 76 -5.77 -4.74 8.87
N ALA A 77 -5.64 -3.42 8.70
CA ALA A 77 -6.04 -2.48 9.74
C ALA A 77 -7.56 -2.55 9.94
N PRO A 78 -8.06 -2.43 11.18
CA PRO A 78 -9.47 -2.17 11.45
C PRO A 78 -10.00 -0.97 10.64
N GLU A 79 -11.29 -0.97 10.30
CA GLU A 79 -11.86 0.06 9.42
C GLU A 79 -11.85 1.46 10.04
N ASP A 80 -12.07 1.54 11.35
CA ASP A 80 -12.00 2.77 12.15
C ASP A 80 -10.58 3.33 12.20
N GLU A 81 -9.57 2.49 12.46
CA GLU A 81 -8.16 2.90 12.39
C GLU A 81 -7.79 3.35 10.97
N SER A 82 -8.22 2.60 9.95
CA SER A 82 -7.97 2.96 8.55
C SER A 82 -8.61 4.31 8.19
N LEU A 83 -9.83 4.57 8.66
CA LEU A 83 -10.52 5.83 8.43
C LEU A 83 -9.82 7.00 9.14
N GLU A 84 -9.40 6.82 10.39
CA GLU A 84 -8.67 7.85 11.15
C GLU A 84 -7.33 8.19 10.47
N LEU A 85 -6.57 7.17 10.08
CA LEU A 85 -5.24 7.34 9.49
C LEU A 85 -5.29 7.93 8.08
N THR A 86 -6.26 7.51 7.26
CA THR A 86 -6.32 7.89 5.84
C THR A 86 -7.31 9.00 5.54
N GLY A 87 -8.33 9.19 6.36
CA GLY A 87 -9.48 10.06 6.06
C GLY A 87 -10.47 9.46 5.06
N PHE A 88 -10.27 8.22 4.61
CA PHE A 88 -11.11 7.58 3.60
C PHE A 88 -11.84 6.36 4.16
N ILE A 89 -13.12 6.25 3.80
CA ILE A 89 -13.94 5.10 4.16
C ILE A 89 -13.49 3.82 3.42
N HIS A 90 -14.02 2.67 3.87
CA HIS A 90 -13.84 1.40 3.19
C HIS A 90 -14.14 1.52 1.68
N ASN A 91 -13.33 0.87 0.84
CA ASN A 91 -13.32 0.95 -0.64
C ASN A 91 -12.93 2.31 -1.28
N ALA A 92 -12.72 3.37 -0.50
CA ALA A 92 -12.28 4.68 -0.99
C ALA A 92 -10.79 4.96 -0.72
N VAL A 93 -10.11 4.10 0.06
CA VAL A 93 -8.71 4.30 0.47
C VAL A 93 -7.79 4.55 -0.73
N THR A 94 -7.02 5.61 -0.62
CA THR A 94 -5.95 5.99 -1.55
C THR A 94 -4.72 6.43 -0.77
N CYS A 95 -3.56 6.45 -1.41
CA CYS A 95 -2.31 6.90 -0.81
C CYS A 95 -2.07 8.41 -1.03
N ILE A 96 -3.06 9.15 -1.54
CA ILE A 96 -2.97 10.58 -1.83
C ILE A 96 -3.86 11.36 -0.86
N GLY A 97 -3.30 12.38 -0.20
CA GLY A 97 -4.07 13.25 0.70
C GLY A 97 -4.55 12.57 1.98
N MET A 98 -3.80 11.57 2.46
CA MET A 98 -4.07 10.92 3.75
C MET A 98 -3.86 11.87 4.93
N GLN A 99 -4.59 11.65 6.02
CA GLN A 99 -4.43 12.43 7.27
C GLN A 99 -3.06 12.18 7.94
N THR A 100 -2.54 10.97 7.79
CA THR A 100 -1.22 10.56 8.26
C THR A 100 -0.32 10.27 7.05
N ASP A 101 0.96 10.65 7.14
CA ASP A 101 1.97 10.27 6.15
C ASP A 101 2.37 8.79 6.37
N ILE A 102 1.60 7.88 5.78
CA ILE A 102 1.81 6.43 5.92
C ILE A 102 2.77 5.95 4.81
N PRO A 103 3.86 5.25 5.15
CA PRO A 103 4.77 4.67 4.16
C PRO A 103 4.04 3.74 3.19
N VAL A 104 4.35 3.91 1.90
CA VAL A 104 3.71 3.16 0.83
C VAL A 104 4.60 2.01 0.37
N ILE A 105 4.01 0.83 0.24
CA ILE A 105 4.55 -0.34 -0.44
C ILE A 105 3.77 -0.52 -1.74
N ILE A 106 4.47 -0.63 -2.87
CA ILE A 106 3.86 -0.96 -4.16
C ILE A 106 4.30 -2.35 -4.61
N ASP A 107 3.36 -3.12 -5.12
CA ASP A 107 3.66 -4.42 -5.68
C ASP A 107 4.52 -4.32 -6.94
N GLU A 108 5.56 -5.14 -7.01
CA GLU A 108 6.53 -5.14 -8.11
C GLU A 108 5.85 -5.37 -9.47
N ALA A 109 4.77 -6.15 -9.51
CA ALA A 109 3.99 -6.40 -10.73
C ALA A 109 3.45 -5.10 -11.37
N ILE A 110 3.10 -4.09 -10.57
CA ILE A 110 2.59 -2.79 -11.07
C ILE A 110 3.72 -2.01 -11.76
N THR A 111 4.94 -2.09 -11.23
CA THR A 111 6.12 -1.45 -11.84
C THR A 111 6.57 -2.09 -13.14
N LYS A 112 6.05 -3.28 -13.45
CA LYS A 112 6.36 -4.09 -14.64
C LYS A 112 5.20 -4.15 -15.62
N LEU A 113 4.17 -3.33 -15.45
CA LEU A 113 3.11 -3.19 -16.43
C LEU A 113 3.68 -2.76 -17.78
N GLU A 114 3.13 -3.31 -18.85
CA GLU A 114 3.53 -2.99 -20.23
C GLU A 114 3.32 -1.51 -20.56
N GLU A 115 2.24 -0.94 -20.01
CA GLU A 115 1.97 0.50 -20.03
C GLU A 115 2.45 1.15 -18.73
N ASP A 116 3.13 2.30 -18.83
CA ASP A 116 3.52 3.14 -17.69
C ASP A 116 2.29 3.89 -17.12
N TYR A 117 1.25 3.14 -16.73
CA TYR A 117 -0.01 3.68 -16.25
C TYR A 117 -0.81 2.64 -15.46
N PHE A 118 -1.41 3.08 -14.35
CA PHE A 118 -2.36 2.30 -13.57
C PHE A 118 -3.45 3.19 -12.95
N TRP A 119 -4.51 2.56 -12.47
CA TRP A 119 -5.65 3.19 -11.81
C TRP A 119 -5.69 2.84 -10.33
N LEU A 120 -5.89 3.84 -9.47
CA LEU A 120 -6.05 3.69 -8.03
C LEU A 120 -7.41 4.23 -7.57
N GLY A 121 -7.84 3.87 -6.36
CA GLY A 121 -8.92 4.60 -5.67
C GLY A 121 -8.62 6.09 -5.56
N GLY A 122 -9.63 6.93 -5.71
CA GLY A 122 -9.49 8.38 -5.71
C GLY A 122 -9.89 9.10 -4.43
N GLY A 123 -10.09 8.38 -3.33
CA GLY A 123 -10.60 8.97 -2.08
C GLY A 123 -12.13 9.00 -1.99
N GLU A 124 -12.82 8.48 -3.00
CA GLU A 124 -14.27 8.27 -3.04
C GLU A 124 -14.51 6.90 -3.71
N VAL A 125 -15.62 6.22 -3.39
CA VAL A 125 -15.88 4.82 -3.77
C VAL A 125 -15.87 4.64 -5.29
N ASP A 126 -16.50 5.57 -6.00
CA ASP A 126 -16.69 5.53 -7.45
C ASP A 126 -15.64 6.35 -8.21
N LEU A 127 -14.82 7.14 -7.51
CA LEU A 127 -13.70 7.87 -8.11
C LEU A 127 -12.45 6.99 -8.25
N LYS A 128 -11.86 7.00 -9.46
CA LYS A 128 -10.53 6.42 -9.73
C LYS A 128 -9.57 7.48 -10.25
N LEU A 129 -8.33 7.40 -9.78
CA LEU A 129 -7.23 8.24 -10.21
C LEU A 129 -6.32 7.41 -11.10
N GLY A 130 -6.20 7.82 -12.36
CA GLY A 130 -5.25 7.24 -13.29
C GLY A 130 -3.96 8.04 -13.27
N MET A 131 -2.82 7.36 -13.20
CA MET A 131 -1.51 8.02 -13.14
C MET A 131 -0.41 7.16 -13.75
N LYS A 132 0.66 7.82 -14.20
CA LYS A 132 1.84 7.12 -14.67
C LYS A 132 2.57 6.46 -13.51
N THR A 133 3.00 5.22 -13.72
CA THR A 133 3.75 4.48 -12.72
C THR A 133 5.06 5.20 -12.37
N SER A 134 5.76 5.74 -13.35
CA SER A 134 6.97 6.56 -13.19
C SER A 134 6.75 7.80 -12.32
N GLN A 135 5.65 8.53 -12.53
CA GLN A 135 5.29 9.70 -11.72
C GLN A 135 4.97 9.30 -10.28
N PHE A 136 4.25 8.20 -10.09
CA PHE A 136 3.95 7.66 -8.78
C PHE A 136 5.22 7.31 -8.00
N LEU A 137 6.14 6.57 -8.62
CA LEU A 137 7.41 6.18 -8.02
C LEU A 137 8.26 7.41 -7.64
N SER A 138 8.28 8.43 -8.49
CA SER A 138 9.03 9.67 -8.26
C SER A 138 8.44 10.50 -7.11
N ALA A 139 7.10 10.63 -7.05
CA ALA A 139 6.42 11.48 -6.08
C ALA A 139 6.35 10.83 -4.69
N PHE A 140 5.97 9.54 -4.61
CA PHE A 140 5.70 8.87 -3.34
C PHE A 140 6.89 8.06 -2.81
N LYS A 141 7.91 7.81 -3.65
CA LYS A 141 9.10 7.00 -3.31
C LYS A 141 8.74 5.70 -2.54
N PRO A 142 7.77 4.91 -3.03
CA PRO A 142 7.28 3.75 -2.32
C PRO A 142 8.36 2.66 -2.27
N PHE A 143 8.23 1.74 -1.32
CA PHE A 143 8.98 0.50 -1.35
C PHE A 143 8.42 -0.44 -2.42
N VAL A 144 9.24 -0.86 -3.37
CA VAL A 144 8.86 -1.85 -4.38
C VAL A 144 9.09 -3.25 -3.84
N VAL A 145 8.04 -4.04 -3.71
CA VAL A 145 8.08 -5.37 -3.10
C VAL A 145 7.25 -6.35 -3.91
N LYS A 146 7.73 -7.58 -4.14
CA LYS A 146 6.88 -8.64 -4.69
C LYS A 146 5.94 -9.16 -3.59
N CYS A 147 4.72 -8.62 -3.53
CA CYS A 147 3.78 -8.86 -2.43
C CYS A 147 2.39 -9.33 -2.89
N SER A 148 2.27 -9.79 -4.14
CA SER A 148 1.15 -10.58 -4.67
C SER A 148 1.49 -12.06 -4.91
#